data_AF-A0A954CQ54-F1
#
_entry.id   AF-A0A954CQ54-F1
#
_cell.length_a   1.000
_cell.length_b   1.000
_cell.length_c   1.000
_cell.angle_alpha   90.00
_cell.angle_beta   90.00
_cell.angle_gamma   90.00
#
_symmetry.space_group_name_H-M   'P 1'
#
loop_
_entity.id
_entity.type
_entity.pdbx_description
1 polymer ?
#
loop_
_entity_poly.entity_id
_entity_poly.type
_entity_poly.pdbx_seq_one_letter_code
_entity_poly.pdbx_strand_id
1 'polypeptide(L)'
;MTDHTTAWERFDDWIKKVIELRGTDLHLVPGYKPMARVDGELQPIDDFVLNAEQTHWVGISLFGNSVLHDLGYQGHMQKTRTYGDTVADITLATAGGEKTVVVRLHGGKIPTLE
;
A
#
# COMPACT_ATOMS: atom_id res chain seq x y z
N MET A 1 -7.85 -4.03 -23.41
CA MET A 1 -8.11 -3.03 -22.34
C MET A 1 -7.32 -3.53 -21.15
N THR A 2 -6.34 -2.77 -20.67
CA THR A 2 -5.55 -3.16 -19.50
C THR A 2 -6.47 -3.10 -18.29
N ASP A 3 -6.53 -4.16 -17.49
CA ASP A 3 -7.27 -4.12 -16.23
C ASP A 3 -6.43 -3.34 -15.21
N HIS A 4 -6.91 -2.15 -14.87
CA HIS A 4 -6.26 -1.24 -13.93
C HIS A 4 -6.70 -1.51 -12.48
N THR A 5 -7.74 -2.33 -12.26
CA THR A 5 -8.27 -2.65 -10.93
C THR A 5 -7.65 -3.91 -10.32
N THR A 6 -6.95 -4.73 -11.10
CA THR A 6 -6.32 -5.98 -10.61
C THR A 6 -5.45 -5.79 -9.36
N ALA A 7 -4.71 -4.67 -9.27
CA ALA A 7 -3.89 -4.39 -8.08
C ALA A 7 -4.72 -4.10 -6.83
N TRP A 8 -5.89 -3.46 -6.99
CA TRP A 8 -6.82 -3.23 -5.90
C TRP A 8 -7.47 -4.53 -5.44
N GLU A 9 -7.84 -5.41 -6.37
CA GLU A 9 -8.44 -6.71 -6.05
C GLU A 9 -7.51 -7.60 -5.23
N ARG A 10 -6.19 -7.47 -5.42
CA ARG A 10 -5.16 -8.23 -4.70
C ARG A 10 -4.63 -7.55 -3.44
N PHE A 11 -5.03 -6.29 -3.19
CA PHE A 11 -4.44 -5.45 -2.15
C PHE A 11 -4.50 -6.10 -0.76
N ASP A 12 -5.67 -6.59 -0.37
CA ASP A 12 -5.85 -7.23 0.94
C ASP A 12 -5.09 -8.56 1.05
N ASP A 13 -4.92 -9.30 -0.05
CA ASP A 13 -4.17 -10.55 -0.06
C ASP A 13 -2.67 -10.31 0.07
N TRP A 14 -2.14 -9.23 -0.52
CA TRP A 14 -0.76 -8.81 -0.28
C TRP A 14 -0.52 -8.42 1.18
N ILE A 15 -1.45 -7.71 1.81
CA ILE A 15 -1.34 -7.39 3.25
C ILE A 15 -1.34 -8.66 4.10
N LYS A 16 -2.29 -9.58 3.86
CA LYS A 16 -2.31 -10.88 4.57
C LYS A 16 -1.00 -11.63 4.40
N LYS A 17 -0.46 -11.66 3.18
CA LYS A 17 0.83 -12.30 2.91
C LYS A 17 1.98 -11.64 3.67
N VAL A 18 2.01 -10.31 3.80
CA VAL A 18 3.01 -9.63 4.64
C VAL A 18 2.87 -10.06 6.09
N ILE A 19 1.64 -10.15 6.62
CA ILE A 19 1.37 -10.61 7.99
C ILE A 19 1.85 -12.06 8.19
N GLU A 20 1.53 -12.96 7.27
CA GLU A 20 1.96 -14.37 7.30
C GLU A 20 3.48 -14.51 7.31
N LEU A 21 4.17 -13.67 6.53
CA LEU A 21 5.62 -13.60 6.47
C LEU A 21 6.24 -12.84 7.66
N ARG A 22 5.44 -12.35 8.61
CA ARG A 22 5.88 -11.48 9.72
C ARG A 22 6.61 -10.22 9.25
N GLY A 23 6.24 -9.71 8.09
CA GLY A 23 6.78 -8.48 7.52
C GLY A 23 6.25 -7.23 8.21
N THR A 24 7.02 -6.15 8.11
CA THR A 24 6.71 -4.85 8.72
C THR A 24 6.13 -3.84 7.74
N ASP A 25 6.44 -3.99 6.45
CA ASP A 25 6.05 -3.04 5.42
C ASP A 25 5.61 -3.76 4.14
N LEU A 26 4.62 -3.21 3.45
CA LEU A 26 4.28 -3.52 2.06
C LEU A 26 4.53 -2.27 1.21
N HIS A 27 5.24 -2.43 0.09
CA HIS A 27 5.55 -1.38 -0.86
C HIS A 27 4.96 -1.73 -2.23
N LEU A 28 4.11 -0.84 -2.74
CA LEU A 28 3.50 -0.90 -4.06
C LEU A 28 4.01 0.30 -4.88
N VAL A 29 4.95 0.04 -5.77
CA VAL A 29 5.66 1.05 -6.57
C VAL A 29 5.53 0.68 -8.05
N PRO A 30 5.15 1.61 -8.94
CA PRO A 30 5.10 1.34 -10.38
C PRO A 30 6.43 0.85 -10.94
N GLY A 31 6.38 -0.10 -11.86
CA GLY A 31 7.53 -0.77 -12.46
C GLY A 31 8.11 -1.91 -11.62
N TYR A 32 7.64 -2.12 -10.39
CA TYR A 32 8.12 -3.17 -9.50
C TYR A 32 7.02 -4.16 -9.14
N LYS A 33 7.45 -5.34 -8.67
CA LYS A 33 6.58 -6.29 -7.98
C LYS A 33 6.15 -5.73 -6.62
N PRO A 34 5.03 -6.17 -6.03
CA PRO A 34 4.75 -5.96 -4.61
C PRO A 34 5.92 -6.45 -3.76
N MET A 35 6.52 -5.56 -2.98
CA MET A 35 7.66 -5.86 -2.12
C MET A 35 7.23 -5.78 -0.66
N ALA A 36 7.64 -6.73 0.16
CA ALA A 36 7.49 -6.65 1.61
C ALA A 36 8.84 -6.49 2.28
N ARG A 37 8.90 -5.75 3.39
CA ARG A 37 10.03 -5.79 4.30
C ARG A 37 9.84 -6.92 5.30
N VAL A 38 10.72 -7.91 5.27
CA VAL A 38 10.73 -9.06 6.18
C VAL A 38 12.15 -9.21 6.73
N ASP A 39 12.28 -9.34 8.04
CA ASP A 39 13.59 -9.42 8.72
C ASP A 39 14.57 -8.28 8.33
N GLY A 40 14.02 -7.10 8.03
CA GLY A 40 14.78 -5.90 7.64
C GLY A 40 15.04 -5.78 6.13
N GLU A 41 14.84 -6.84 5.35
CA GLU A 41 15.13 -6.88 3.92
C GLU A 41 13.88 -6.72 3.05
N LEU A 42 14.00 -5.99 1.94
CA LEU A 42 12.93 -5.87 0.95
C LEU A 42 12.98 -7.03 -0.03
N GLN A 43 11.89 -7.79 -0.12
CA GLN A 43 11.77 -8.93 -1.03
C GLN A 43 10.41 -8.97 -1.73
N PRO A 44 10.32 -9.50 -2.96
CA PRO A 44 9.05 -9.60 -3.68
C PRO A 44 8.15 -10.65 -3.02
N ILE A 45 6.85 -10.35 -2.96
CA ILE A 45 5.83 -11.26 -2.43
C ILE A 45 4.81 -11.71 -3.48
N ASP A 46 4.85 -11.17 -4.69
CA ASP A 46 4.00 -11.56 -5.82
C ASP A 46 4.81 -11.33 -7.12
N ASP A 47 4.52 -12.08 -8.18
CA ASP A 47 5.19 -11.92 -9.47
C ASP A 47 4.56 -10.84 -10.35
N PHE A 48 3.40 -10.31 -9.95
CA PHE A 48 2.68 -9.24 -10.62
C PHE A 48 3.48 -7.94 -10.62
N VAL A 49 3.82 -7.41 -11.78
CA VAL A 49 4.50 -6.11 -11.91
C VAL A 49 3.46 -4.99 -11.98
N LEU A 50 3.53 -4.05 -11.05
CA LEU A 50 2.63 -2.90 -10.97
C LEU A 50 2.93 -1.91 -12.09
N ASN A 51 1.89 -1.37 -12.72
CA ASN A 51 2.01 -0.17 -13.55
C ASN A 51 1.48 1.08 -12.80
N ALA A 52 1.71 2.26 -13.38
CA ALA A 52 1.32 3.53 -12.75
C ALA A 52 -0.19 3.71 -12.58
N GLU A 53 -1.00 3.17 -13.50
CA GLU A 53 -2.46 3.24 -13.41
C GLU A 53 -2.99 2.37 -12.27
N GLN A 54 -2.38 1.20 -12.05
CA GLN A 54 -2.75 0.26 -11.00
C GLN A 54 -2.48 0.83 -9.60
N THR A 55 -1.32 1.44 -9.36
CA THR A 55 -1.05 2.08 -8.06
C THR A 55 -1.93 3.31 -7.85
N HIS A 56 -2.25 4.05 -8.92
CA HIS A 56 -3.22 5.14 -8.87
C HIS A 56 -4.60 4.62 -8.46
N TRP A 57 -5.09 3.54 -9.06
CA TRP A 57 -6.37 2.94 -8.72
C TRP A 57 -6.43 2.40 -7.30
N VAL A 58 -5.35 1.79 -6.79
CA VAL A 58 -5.24 1.44 -5.37
C VAL A 58 -5.43 2.69 -4.50
N GLY A 59 -4.77 3.80 -4.86
CA GLY A 59 -4.97 5.08 -4.20
C GLY A 59 -6.43 5.56 -4.22
N ILE A 60 -7.06 5.60 -5.39
CA ILE A 60 -8.48 6.01 -5.56
C ILE A 60 -9.39 5.13 -4.69
N SER A 61 -9.18 3.82 -4.67
CA SER A 61 -10.00 2.91 -3.87
C SER A 61 -9.81 3.10 -2.36
N LEU A 62 -8.63 3.53 -1.92
CA LEU A 62 -8.32 3.76 -0.50
C LEU A 62 -8.85 5.11 0.02
N PHE A 63 -8.71 6.16 -0.79
CA PHE A 63 -8.87 7.57 -0.40
C PHE A 63 -9.98 8.31 -1.17
N GLY A 64 -10.63 7.67 -2.14
CA GLY A 64 -11.66 8.26 -2.99
C GLY A 64 -11.11 9.32 -3.96
N ASN A 65 -12.01 10.18 -4.43
CA ASN A 65 -11.67 11.24 -5.39
C ASN A 65 -10.70 12.30 -4.83
N SER A 66 -10.43 12.30 -3.52
CA SER A 66 -9.43 13.16 -2.88
C SER A 66 -8.03 12.99 -3.50
N VAL A 67 -7.71 11.80 -4.02
CA VAL A 67 -6.48 11.51 -4.77
C VAL A 67 -6.29 12.41 -5.99
N LEU A 68 -7.40 12.81 -6.64
CA LEU A 68 -7.39 13.64 -7.84
C LEU A 68 -7.11 15.12 -7.53
N HIS A 69 -7.40 15.58 -6.32
CA HIS A 69 -7.30 16.98 -5.91
C HIS A 69 -6.07 17.26 -5.02
N ASP A 70 -5.73 16.36 -4.08
CA ASP A 70 -4.77 16.65 -3.01
C ASP A 70 -3.31 16.32 -3.38
N LEU A 71 -3.07 15.50 -4.40
CA LEU A 71 -1.73 15.03 -4.75
C LEU A 71 -1.05 15.84 -5.87
N GLY A 72 -1.52 17.07 -6.11
CA GLY A 72 -1.05 17.91 -7.22
C GLY A 72 0.44 18.28 -7.16
N TYR A 73 1.06 18.37 -5.98
CA TYR A 73 2.40 18.99 -5.85
C TYR A 73 3.25 18.50 -4.65
N GLN A 74 3.42 17.18 -4.44
CA GLN A 74 4.26 16.58 -3.36
C GLN A 74 3.56 16.33 -1.99
N GLY A 75 2.24 16.16 -1.98
CA GLY A 75 1.52 15.68 -0.80
C GLY A 75 1.65 14.18 -0.57
N HIS A 76 1.44 13.75 0.67
CA HIS A 76 1.09 12.37 1.01
C HIS A 76 -0.28 12.34 1.69
N MET A 77 -1.02 11.26 1.48
CA MET A 77 -2.27 10.99 2.20
C MET A 77 -2.05 9.76 3.09
N GLN A 78 -2.61 9.78 4.30
CA GLN A 78 -2.50 8.66 5.24
C GLN A 78 -3.88 8.22 5.71
N LYS A 79 -4.05 6.90 5.86
CA LYS A 79 -5.24 6.29 6.45
C LYS A 79 -4.85 5.02 7.19
N THR A 80 -5.54 4.74 8.29
CA THR A 80 -5.32 3.52 9.07
C THR A 80 -6.45 2.52 8.81
N ARG A 81 -6.09 1.23 8.70
CA ARG A 81 -7.02 0.09 8.64
C ARG A 81 -6.59 -0.98 9.64
N THR A 82 -7.48 -1.88 9.98
CA THR A 82 -7.19 -3.02 10.88
C THR A 82 -7.41 -4.35 10.15
N TYR A 83 -6.49 -5.28 10.37
CA TYR A 83 -6.50 -6.65 9.82
C TYR A 83 -6.33 -7.61 11.00
N GLY A 84 -7.45 -8.01 11.62
CA GLY A 84 -7.43 -8.71 12.90
C GLY A 84 -6.81 -7.83 14.01
N ASP A 85 -5.82 -8.35 14.71
CA ASP A 85 -5.05 -7.62 15.74
C ASP A 85 -3.88 -6.80 15.17
N THR A 86 -3.73 -6.76 13.85
CA THR A 86 -2.69 -5.97 13.17
C THR A 86 -3.26 -4.65 12.68
N VAL A 87 -2.58 -3.56 12.98
CA VAL A 87 -2.90 -2.24 12.43
C VAL A 87 -2.05 -1.99 11.19
N ALA A 88 -2.69 -1.49 10.14
CA ALA A 88 -2.07 -1.13 8.88
C ALA A 88 -2.19 0.39 8.66
N ASP A 89 -1.07 1.09 8.77
CA ASP A 89 -0.95 2.51 8.41
C ASP A 89 -0.58 2.65 6.95
N ILE A 90 -1.52 3.13 6.15
CA ILE A 90 -1.44 3.18 4.69
C ILE A 90 -1.13 4.61 4.27
N THR A 91 -0.01 4.79 3.57
CA THR A 91 0.44 6.06 3.01
C THR A 91 0.42 5.99 1.49
N LEU A 92 -0.27 6.94 0.85
CA LEU A 92 -0.20 7.20 -0.58
C LEU A 92 0.65 8.45 -0.81
N ALA A 93 1.74 8.32 -1.56
CA ALA A 93 2.65 9.42 -1.85
C ALA A 93 2.86 9.58 -3.36
N THR A 94 3.16 10.81 -3.80
CA THR A 94 3.54 11.08 -5.19
C THR A 94 5.04 11.33 -5.28
N ALA A 95 5.73 10.52 -6.09
CA ALA A 95 7.16 10.66 -6.36
C ALA A 95 7.38 10.62 -7.88
N GLY A 96 8.08 11.61 -8.44
CA GLY A 96 8.37 11.66 -9.88
C GLY A 96 7.13 11.73 -10.79
N GLY A 97 5.98 12.17 -10.27
CA GLY A 97 4.69 12.16 -10.98
C GLY A 97 3.88 10.88 -10.81
N GLU A 98 4.47 9.83 -10.26
CA GLU A 98 3.83 8.54 -10.04
C GLU A 98 3.31 8.37 -8.62
N LYS A 99 2.21 7.63 -8.47
CA LYS A 99 1.63 7.30 -7.17
C LYS A 99 2.25 6.02 -6.63
N THR A 100 2.64 6.05 -5.37
CA THR A 100 3.20 4.91 -4.63
C THR A 100 2.40 4.70 -3.36
N VAL A 101 2.22 3.43 -2.97
CA VAL A 101 1.51 3.07 -1.74
C VAL A 101 2.48 2.31 -0.84
N VAL A 102 2.58 2.74 0.41
CA VAL A 102 3.33 2.05 1.45
C VAL A 102 2.38 1.75 2.59
N VAL A 103 2.36 0.49 3.05
CA VAL A 103 1.60 0.06 4.22
C VAL A 103 2.59 -0.33 5.29
N ARG A 104 2.50 0.27 6.48
CA ARG A 104 3.27 -0.13 7.66
C ARG A 104 2.37 -0.95 8.58
N LEU A 105 2.86 -2.10 8.98
CA LEU A 105 2.14 -3.02 9.85
C LEU A 105 2.67 -2.93 11.27
N HIS A 106 1.76 -2.76 12.21
CA HIS A 106 2.05 -2.70 13.64
C HIS A 106 1.33 -3.87 14.33
N GLY A 107 2.11 -4.76 14.94
CA GLY A 107 1.57 -5.88 15.72
C GLY A 107 1.02 -5.41 17.07
N GLY A 108 -0.22 -5.77 17.38
CA GLY A 108 -0.90 -5.42 18.63
C GLY A 108 -1.80 -4.19 18.51
N LYS A 109 -2.80 -4.09 19.41
CA LYS A 109 -3.63 -2.89 19.54
C LYS A 109 -2.71 -1.67 19.73
N ILE A 110 -2.87 -0.66 18.88
CA ILE A 110 -2.27 0.66 19.13
C ILE A 110 -2.70 1.06 20.55
N PRO A 111 -1.78 1.45 21.45
CA PRO A 111 -2.18 2.04 22.71
C PRO A 111 -3.03 3.26 22.39
N THR A 112 -4.33 3.17 22.67
CA THR A 112 -5.16 4.37 22.74
C THR A 112 -4.57 5.22 23.85
N LEU A 113 -4.14 6.44 23.51
CA LEU A 113 -3.76 7.43 24.49
C LEU A 113 -5.04 7.76 25.28
N GLU A 114 -5.19 7.11 26.45
CA GLU A 114 -6.04 7.58 27.54
C GLU A 114 -5.33 8.70 28.31
#